data_AF-A0A6A6M0Q7-F1
#
_entry.id   AF-A0A6A6M0Q7-F1
#
_cell.length_a   1.000
_cell.length_b   1.000
_cell.length_c   1.000
_cell.angle_alpha   90.00
_cell.angle_beta   90.00
_cell.angle_gamma   90.00
#
_symmetry.space_group_name_H-M   'P 1'
#
loop_
_entity.id
_entity.type
_entity.pdbx_description
1 polymer ?
#
loop_
_entity_poly.entity_id
_entity_poly.type
_entity_poly.pdbx_seq_one_letter_code
_entity_poly.pdbx_strand_id
1 'polypeptide(L)'
;MEPRKGAEARGFDERVYDSSVDHKGRFLSVPPPVFGKLLFLSLGLILLTLSQFLPSLKACDADICPEPRKVHEVVFFLAIYLISMGTGGHKPSLESFGADQFDDDHSEERKKKMSYFNWWNFGLCCGLLLGVTLIVYVQDHISWGVADIILTAVMALTLVIFIVGRPFYRYRVPTGSPLTPMLQVLVAAIKKRNLPNPSNPADLHEVPKSQMDQGRLLCHTHKLKFLDKAAILEETENAAEKQSPWRLATVTKVEEMKLILNIIPIWLAALPFGICVAQASTFFIKQGTTLNRKIGNGFEIPPASIYSLAAIGMIISVTIYEKVLVPILRRMTGNERGIKILQRIGFGMLFSIATMVVSALVERKRLRVVEKDPLKGSLSMGVFWLAPQFLIIGIGDGFTLVGLQEYFYDQVPDSMRSLGIAFYLSVIGAANFLSSLLITVVDHVTEKYGKVGLGRT
;
A
#
# COMPACT_ATOMS: atom_id res chain seq x y z
N MET A 1 -49.28 51.99 -14.81
CA MET A 1 -50.28 51.03 -14.30
C MET A 1 -49.60 49.68 -14.26
N GLU A 2 -49.77 48.99 -13.13
CA GLU A 2 -48.92 47.94 -12.56
C GLU A 2 -48.65 46.67 -13.39
N PRO A 3 -47.59 45.92 -13.04
CA PRO A 3 -47.32 44.57 -13.54
C PRO A 3 -48.07 43.51 -12.71
N ARG A 4 -48.53 42.42 -13.33
CA ARG A 4 -49.03 41.22 -12.61
C ARG A 4 -48.05 40.05 -12.74
N LYS A 5 -47.63 39.59 -11.56
CA LYS A 5 -46.83 38.42 -11.26
C LYS A 5 -47.58 37.13 -11.65
N GLY A 6 -46.85 36.16 -12.21
CA GLY A 6 -47.22 34.75 -12.24
C GLY A 6 -46.03 33.95 -11.70
N ALA A 7 -46.13 33.52 -10.46
CA ALA A 7 -45.16 32.65 -9.80
C ALA A 7 -45.53 31.20 -10.13
N GLU A 8 -44.65 30.48 -10.82
CA GLU A 8 -44.71 29.02 -10.90
C GLU A 8 -43.78 28.44 -9.85
N ALA A 9 -44.39 27.65 -8.97
CA ALA A 9 -43.77 26.96 -7.86
C ALA A 9 -42.71 25.95 -8.35
N ARG A 10 -41.45 26.21 -8.02
CA ARG A 10 -40.42 25.18 -7.97
C ARG A 10 -40.76 24.27 -6.79
N GLY A 11 -41.23 23.06 -7.09
CA GLY A 11 -41.29 21.97 -6.12
C GLY A 11 -39.89 21.73 -5.57
N PHE A 12 -39.69 22.11 -4.31
CA PHE A 12 -38.61 21.63 -3.47
C PHE A 12 -38.82 20.12 -3.31
N ASP A 13 -37.94 19.30 -3.88
CA ASP A 13 -37.85 17.87 -3.51
C ASP A 13 -37.15 17.80 -2.16
N GLU A 14 -37.90 18.09 -1.10
CA GLU A 14 -37.58 17.82 0.30
C GLU A 14 -37.59 16.30 0.51
N ARG A 15 -36.56 15.61 0.00
CA ARG A 15 -36.21 14.23 0.39
C ARG A 15 -34.72 14.07 0.68
N VAL A 16 -34.13 15.13 1.21
CA VAL A 16 -32.79 15.10 1.80
C VAL A 16 -32.99 15.27 3.31
N TYR A 17 -32.59 14.27 4.09
CA TYR A 17 -32.71 14.15 5.55
C TYR A 17 -34.10 13.80 6.10
N ASP A 18 -34.51 12.54 5.98
CA ASP A 18 -35.36 11.94 7.02
C ASP A 18 -34.53 11.77 8.29
N SER A 19 -34.67 12.76 9.16
CA SER A 19 -34.23 12.77 10.53
C SER A 19 -35.22 12.00 11.42
N SER A 20 -35.34 10.67 11.28
CA SER A 20 -35.94 9.84 12.35
C SER A 20 -35.68 8.34 12.21
N VAL A 21 -34.45 7.89 12.45
CA VAL A 21 -34.27 6.54 13.02
C VAL A 21 -33.26 6.61 14.15
N ASP A 22 -33.77 7.08 15.29
CA ASP A 22 -33.10 6.98 16.58
C ASP A 22 -33.43 5.60 17.20
N HIS A 23 -32.54 4.64 16.95
CA HIS A 23 -32.48 3.40 17.72
C HIS A 23 -31.08 3.25 18.33
N LYS A 24 -30.94 3.88 19.51
CA LYS A 24 -30.11 3.44 20.65
C LYS A 24 -28.91 2.55 20.29
N GLY A 25 -27.84 3.19 19.83
CA GLY A 25 -26.59 2.48 19.52
C GLY A 25 -25.39 3.35 19.18
N ARG A 26 -25.19 4.48 19.87
CA ARG A 26 -23.97 5.31 19.86
C ARG A 26 -23.29 5.50 18.48
N PHE A 27 -23.63 6.58 17.78
CA PHE A 27 -22.69 7.29 16.89
C PHE A 27 -21.55 8.01 17.67
N LEU A 28 -21.31 7.63 18.93
CA LEU A 28 -20.21 8.11 19.77
C LEU A 28 -18.87 7.43 19.44
N SER A 29 -18.86 6.47 18.52
CA SER A 29 -17.65 5.80 18.06
C SER A 29 -17.02 6.58 16.90
N VAL A 30 -15.77 7.03 17.11
CA VAL A 30 -14.75 7.28 16.05
C VAL A 30 -14.93 6.26 14.93
N PRO A 31 -14.69 6.57 13.64
CA PRO A 31 -14.79 5.55 12.59
C PRO A 31 -14.02 4.29 13.06
N PRO A 32 -14.74 3.21 13.43
CA PRO A 32 -14.16 2.11 14.20
C PRO A 32 -12.91 1.49 13.56
N PRO A 33 -12.80 1.36 12.22
CA PRO A 33 -11.62 0.76 11.63
C PRO A 33 -10.39 1.67 11.65
N VAL A 34 -10.50 2.99 11.49
CA VAL A 34 -9.32 3.87 11.48
C VAL A 34 -8.78 4.05 12.89
N PHE A 35 -9.66 4.35 13.85
CA PHE A 35 -9.27 4.60 15.24
C PHE A 35 -8.65 3.38 15.90
N GLY A 36 -9.26 2.19 15.74
CA GLY A 36 -8.69 0.96 16.28
C GLY A 36 -7.28 0.70 15.76
N LYS A 37 -7.02 0.95 14.47
CA LYS A 37 -5.69 0.73 13.87
C LYS A 37 -4.67 1.78 14.32
N LEU A 38 -5.07 3.04 14.51
CA LEU A 38 -4.21 4.06 15.11
C LEU A 38 -3.87 3.75 16.57
N LEU A 39 -4.79 3.14 17.34
CA LEU A 39 -4.52 2.67 18.69
C LEU A 39 -3.50 1.52 18.70
N PHE A 40 -3.64 0.52 17.81
CA PHE A 40 -2.65 -0.56 17.69
C PHE A 40 -1.25 -0.01 17.35
N LEU A 41 -1.17 0.97 16.44
CA LEU A 41 0.09 1.64 16.10
C LEU A 41 0.69 2.38 17.30
N SER A 42 -0.14 3.13 18.03
CA SER A 42 0.28 3.88 19.22
C SER A 42 0.78 2.93 20.32
N LEU A 43 0.06 1.83 20.57
CA LEU A 43 0.45 0.82 21.55
C LEU A 43 1.79 0.17 21.17
N GLY A 44 1.99 -0.14 19.90
CA GLY A 44 3.25 -0.69 19.40
C GLY A 44 4.43 0.26 19.58
N LEU A 45 4.25 1.55 19.28
CA LEU A 45 5.28 2.59 19.49
C LEU A 45 5.59 2.82 20.97
N ILE A 46 4.56 2.82 21.83
CA ILE A 46 4.74 2.89 23.28
C ILE A 46 5.54 1.68 23.76
N LEU A 47 5.18 0.48 23.33
CA LEU A 47 5.88 -0.75 23.73
C LEU A 47 7.35 -0.74 23.26
N LEU A 48 7.60 -0.23 22.04
CA LEU A 48 8.95 -0.06 21.50
C LEU A 48 9.75 0.93 22.35
N THR A 49 9.16 2.08 22.69
CA THR A 49 9.77 3.08 23.58
C THR A 49 10.08 2.48 24.95
N LEU A 50 9.13 1.77 25.56
CA LEU A 50 9.32 1.11 26.86
C LEU A 50 10.45 0.09 26.84
N SER A 51 10.66 -0.61 25.71
CA SER A 51 11.77 -1.56 25.53
C SER A 51 13.15 -0.90 25.59
N GLN A 52 13.23 0.41 25.32
CA GLN A 52 14.48 1.17 25.33
C GLN A 52 14.77 1.82 26.70
N PHE A 53 13.75 2.11 27.52
CA PHE A 53 13.94 2.84 28.78
C PHE A 53 13.76 2.01 30.03
N LEU A 54 12.91 0.98 30.01
CA LEU A 54 12.71 0.12 31.18
C LEU A 54 13.85 -0.88 31.33
N PRO A 55 14.60 -0.88 32.45
CA PRO A 55 15.74 -1.79 32.65
C PRO A 55 15.37 -3.28 32.47
N SER A 56 14.18 -3.67 32.92
CA SER A 56 13.68 -5.05 32.78
C SER A 56 13.38 -5.46 31.33
N LEU A 57 13.16 -4.50 30.43
CA LEU A 57 12.83 -4.73 29.02
C LEU A 57 13.97 -4.37 28.05
N LYS A 58 15.05 -3.74 28.54
CA LYS A 58 16.23 -3.43 27.74
C LYS A 58 16.91 -4.70 27.23
N ALA A 59 17.50 -4.61 26.03
CA ALA A 59 18.26 -5.69 25.43
C ALA A 59 19.40 -6.16 26.33
N CYS A 60 20.16 -5.19 26.86
CA CYS A 60 21.30 -5.39 27.75
C CYS A 60 21.49 -4.19 28.69
N ASP A 61 22.19 -4.43 29.80
CA ASP A 61 22.56 -3.41 30.78
C ASP A 61 23.98 -2.84 30.55
N ALA A 62 24.78 -3.45 29.66
CA ALA A 62 26.17 -3.09 29.36
C ALA A 62 26.35 -2.68 27.89
N ASP A 63 27.42 -1.93 27.60
CA ASP A 63 27.76 -1.42 26.26
C ASP A 63 28.06 -2.52 25.24
N ILE A 64 28.47 -3.72 25.70
CA ILE A 64 28.72 -4.88 24.85
C ILE A 64 27.70 -5.97 25.20
N CYS A 65 26.78 -6.20 24.27
CA CYS A 65 25.67 -7.15 24.40
C CYS A 65 25.88 -8.32 23.43
N PRO A 66 26.38 -9.49 23.90
CA PRO A 66 26.58 -10.64 23.03
C PRO A 66 25.25 -11.25 22.56
N GLU A 67 24.24 -11.30 23.44
CA GLU A 67 22.90 -11.73 23.11
C GLU A 67 21.85 -10.89 23.86
N PRO A 68 20.77 -10.46 23.19
CA PRO A 68 19.71 -9.71 23.85
C PRO A 68 18.92 -10.61 24.81
N ARG A 69 18.42 -10.03 25.90
CA ARG A 69 17.46 -10.71 26.79
C ARG A 69 16.26 -11.23 26.01
N LYS A 70 15.82 -12.46 26.30
CA LYS A 70 14.64 -13.06 25.66
C LYS A 70 13.36 -12.25 25.86
N VAL A 71 13.22 -11.60 27.01
CA VAL A 71 12.10 -10.68 27.27
C VAL A 71 12.12 -9.49 26.31
N HIS A 72 13.29 -8.90 26.07
CA HIS A 72 13.45 -7.81 25.10
C HIS A 72 13.06 -8.27 23.70
N GLU A 73 13.57 -9.43 23.26
CA GLU A 73 13.27 -10.02 21.94
C GLU A 73 11.75 -10.18 21.74
N VAL A 74 11.05 -10.79 22.70
CA VAL A 74 9.59 -10.99 22.66
C VAL A 74 8.84 -9.66 22.60
N VAL A 75 9.20 -8.70 23.47
CA VAL A 75 8.55 -7.39 23.55
C VAL A 75 8.79 -6.57 22.28
N PHE A 76 10.01 -6.61 21.73
CA PHE A 76 10.39 -5.94 20.51
C PHE A 76 9.60 -6.48 19.30
N PHE A 77 9.53 -7.80 19.13
CA PHE A 77 8.72 -8.38 18.04
C PHE A 77 7.23 -8.12 18.22
N LEU A 78 6.70 -8.19 19.46
CA LEU A 78 5.32 -7.82 19.73
C LEU A 78 5.06 -6.36 19.34
N ALA A 79 5.96 -5.44 19.69
CA ALA A 79 5.87 -4.03 19.33
C ALA A 79 5.84 -3.84 17.80
N ILE A 80 6.77 -4.46 17.08
CA ILE A 80 6.83 -4.38 15.61
C ILE A 80 5.59 -5.00 14.95
N TYR A 81 5.05 -6.10 15.48
CA TYR A 81 3.81 -6.68 14.96
C TYR A 81 2.60 -5.78 15.19
N LEU A 82 2.51 -5.12 16.36
CA LEU A 82 1.46 -4.14 16.64
C LEU A 82 1.57 -2.92 15.69
N ILE A 83 2.78 -2.40 15.51
CA ILE A 83 3.08 -1.32 14.54
C ILE A 83 2.68 -1.75 13.13
N SER A 84 3.01 -2.98 12.72
CA SER A 84 2.70 -3.52 11.40
C SER A 84 1.18 -3.65 11.18
N MET A 85 0.45 -4.20 12.17
CA MET A 85 -1.02 -4.31 12.11
C MET A 85 -1.69 -2.94 12.08
N GLY A 86 -1.20 -1.99 12.88
CA GLY A 86 -1.70 -0.61 12.87
C GLY A 86 -1.43 0.08 11.54
N THR A 87 -0.21 -0.07 11.00
CA THR A 87 0.22 0.54 9.73
C THR A 87 -0.52 -0.03 8.53
N GLY A 88 -0.65 -1.35 8.43
CA GLY A 88 -1.35 -2.01 7.34
C GLY A 88 -2.85 -1.70 7.31
N GLY A 89 -3.47 -1.46 8.47
CA GLY A 89 -4.90 -1.16 8.55
C GLY A 89 -5.27 0.30 8.36
N HIS A 90 -4.51 1.25 8.94
CA HIS A 90 -4.90 2.65 8.87
C HIS A 90 -4.59 3.29 7.52
N LYS A 91 -3.49 2.91 6.84
CA LYS A 91 -3.06 3.54 5.57
C LYS A 91 -4.16 3.59 4.50
N PRO A 92 -4.74 2.45 4.06
CA PRO A 92 -5.77 2.48 3.02
C PRO A 92 -7.06 3.15 3.51
N SER A 93 -7.39 2.98 4.79
CA SER A 93 -8.63 3.48 5.40
C SER A 93 -8.60 5.00 5.60
N LEU A 94 -7.43 5.56 5.92
CA LEU A 94 -7.25 6.99 6.20
C LEU A 94 -7.33 7.81 4.90
N GLU A 95 -6.70 7.32 3.83
CA GLU A 95 -6.75 7.97 2.52
C GLU A 95 -8.17 7.99 1.96
N SER A 96 -8.90 6.85 2.02
CA SER A 96 -10.30 6.79 1.60
C SER A 96 -11.20 7.66 2.48
N PHE A 97 -11.02 7.62 3.81
CA PHE A 97 -11.82 8.41 4.73
C PHE A 97 -11.66 9.92 4.51
N GLY A 98 -10.44 10.39 4.23
CA GLY A 98 -10.18 11.78 3.89
C GLY A 98 -10.82 12.18 2.56
N ALA A 99 -10.79 11.29 1.56
CA ALA A 99 -11.45 11.51 0.28
C ALA A 99 -12.99 11.55 0.39
N ASP A 100 -13.57 10.78 1.30
CA ASP A 100 -15.01 10.72 1.60
C ASP A 100 -15.56 11.99 2.27
N GLN A 101 -14.69 12.91 2.73
CA GLN A 101 -15.13 14.18 3.31
C GLN A 101 -15.66 15.15 2.25
N PHE A 102 -15.39 14.90 0.97
CA PHE A 102 -15.80 15.74 -0.15
C PHE A 102 -16.87 15.03 -0.99
N ASP A 103 -17.93 15.77 -1.34
CA ASP A 103 -18.98 15.31 -2.24
C ASP A 103 -18.52 15.36 -3.70
N ASP A 104 -18.67 14.24 -4.42
CA ASP A 104 -18.26 14.09 -5.81
C ASP A 104 -19.26 14.73 -6.79
N ASP A 105 -20.53 14.84 -6.37
CA ASP A 105 -21.61 15.44 -7.17
C ASP A 105 -21.57 16.98 -7.11
N HIS A 106 -20.86 17.53 -6.12
CA HIS A 106 -20.68 18.97 -5.96
C HIS A 106 -19.40 19.47 -6.65
N SER A 107 -19.57 20.30 -7.69
CA SER A 107 -18.45 20.74 -8.54
C SER A 107 -17.31 21.46 -7.78
N GLU A 108 -17.63 22.26 -6.75
CA GLU A 108 -16.64 22.96 -5.93
C GLU A 108 -15.96 22.04 -4.90
N GLU A 109 -16.70 21.11 -4.27
CA GLU A 109 -16.11 20.14 -3.35
C GLU A 109 -15.19 19.16 -4.10
N ARG A 110 -15.53 18.78 -5.32
CA ARG A 110 -14.67 17.98 -6.20
C ARG A 110 -13.33 18.66 -6.51
N LYS A 111 -13.30 19.99 -6.70
CA LYS A 111 -12.04 20.76 -6.84
C LYS A 111 -11.23 20.74 -5.55
N LYS A 112 -11.90 20.91 -4.39
CA LYS A 112 -11.24 20.83 -3.08
C LYS A 112 -10.67 19.44 -2.79
N LYS A 113 -11.36 18.36 -3.21
CA LYS A 113 -10.87 16.98 -3.15
C LYS A 113 -9.57 16.78 -3.92
N MET A 114 -9.48 17.32 -5.14
CA MET A 114 -8.23 17.30 -5.92
C MET A 114 -7.11 18.07 -5.21
N SER A 115 -7.42 19.23 -4.62
CA SER A 115 -6.44 19.99 -3.83
C SER A 115 -6.00 19.23 -2.56
N TYR A 116 -6.90 18.48 -1.92
CA TYR A 116 -6.59 17.62 -0.78
C TYR A 116 -5.55 16.56 -1.16
N PHE A 117 -5.72 15.87 -2.28
CA PHE A 117 -4.74 14.90 -2.76
C PHE A 117 -3.38 15.52 -3.08
N ASN A 118 -3.35 16.76 -3.59
CA ASN A 118 -2.08 17.48 -3.79
C ASN A 118 -1.35 17.75 -2.47
N TRP A 119 -2.07 18.21 -1.44
CA TRP A 119 -1.50 18.43 -0.10
C TRP A 119 -1.08 17.13 0.58
N TRP A 120 -1.87 16.06 0.41
CA TRP A 120 -1.53 14.72 0.87
C TRP A 120 -0.20 14.24 0.27
N ASN A 121 -0.05 14.36 -1.05
CA ASN A 121 1.19 14.00 -1.74
C ASN A 121 2.38 14.83 -1.29
N PHE A 122 2.20 16.15 -1.11
CA PHE A 122 3.25 17.02 -0.56
C PHE A 122 3.67 16.55 0.85
N GLY A 123 2.70 16.27 1.73
CA GLY A 123 2.95 15.75 3.07
C GLY A 123 3.69 14.41 3.08
N LEU A 124 3.33 13.49 2.18
CA LEU A 124 4.03 12.22 2.00
C LEU A 124 5.48 12.41 1.56
N CYS A 125 5.75 13.29 0.59
CA CYS A 125 7.12 13.59 0.15
C CYS A 125 7.96 14.19 1.27
N CYS A 126 7.42 15.16 2.02
CA CYS A 126 8.09 15.73 3.17
C CYS A 126 8.34 14.69 4.27
N GLY A 127 7.34 13.86 4.58
CA GLY A 127 7.44 12.80 5.59
C GLY A 127 8.49 11.75 5.23
N LEU A 128 8.56 11.34 3.96
CA LEU A 128 9.59 10.43 3.47
C LEU A 128 10.99 11.02 3.66
N LEU A 129 11.21 12.26 3.23
CA LEU A 129 12.51 12.93 3.36
C LEU A 129 12.92 13.12 4.81
N LEU A 130 12.02 13.61 5.68
CA LEU A 130 12.30 13.78 7.11
C LEU A 130 12.54 12.44 7.81
N GLY A 131 11.81 11.39 7.42
CA GLY A 131 11.99 10.05 7.97
C GLY A 131 13.37 9.48 7.69
N VAL A 132 13.81 9.49 6.42
CA VAL A 132 15.10 8.91 6.03
C VAL A 132 16.31 9.79 6.36
N THR A 133 16.09 11.08 6.68
CA THR A 133 17.18 12.00 7.06
C THR A 133 17.17 12.31 8.55
N LEU A 134 16.22 13.13 9.01
CA LEU A 134 16.16 13.63 10.38
C LEU A 134 15.94 12.51 11.41
N ILE A 135 14.96 11.63 11.21
CA ILE A 135 14.67 10.57 12.20
C ILE A 135 15.83 9.57 12.22
N VAL A 136 16.31 9.14 11.07
CA VAL A 136 17.49 8.26 10.97
C VAL A 136 18.73 8.90 11.61
N TYR A 137 18.93 10.21 11.46
CA TYR A 137 20.02 10.92 12.14
C TYR A 137 19.87 10.86 13.66
N VAL A 138 18.67 11.06 14.19
CA VAL A 138 18.40 10.91 15.63
C VAL A 138 18.65 9.47 16.09
N GLN A 139 18.24 8.46 15.32
CA GLN A 139 18.46 7.04 15.64
C GLN A 139 19.95 6.69 15.75
N ASP A 140 20.75 7.11 14.77
CA ASP A 140 22.16 6.70 14.67
C ASP A 140 23.13 7.57 15.49
N HIS A 141 22.87 8.88 15.63
CA HIS A 141 23.79 9.80 16.33
C HIS A 141 23.37 10.15 17.76
N ILE A 142 22.09 10.01 18.11
CA ILE A 142 21.59 10.35 19.46
C ILE A 142 21.21 9.09 20.21
N SER A 143 20.12 8.43 19.82
CA SER A 143 19.73 7.09 20.28
C SER A 143 18.41 6.68 19.64
N TRP A 144 18.21 5.36 19.52
CA TRP A 144 16.93 4.76 19.14
C TRP A 144 15.79 5.17 20.08
N GLY A 145 16.02 5.20 21.39
CA GLY A 145 14.99 5.58 22.36
C GLY A 145 14.47 7.01 22.19
N VAL A 146 15.33 7.99 21.87
CA VAL A 146 14.89 9.36 21.60
C VAL A 146 14.06 9.44 20.31
N ALA A 147 14.46 8.73 19.27
CA ALA A 147 13.67 8.64 18.03
C ALA A 147 12.28 8.03 18.29
N ASP A 148 12.21 6.96 19.09
CA ASP A 148 10.96 6.30 19.45
C ASP A 148 10.03 7.23 20.25
N ILE A 149 10.57 8.05 21.16
CA ILE A 149 9.80 9.09 21.87
C ILE A 149 9.22 10.11 20.89
N ILE A 150 10.02 10.61 19.95
CA ILE A 150 9.57 11.59 18.96
C ILE A 150 8.44 10.99 18.12
N LEU A 151 8.61 9.77 17.62
CA LEU A 151 7.59 9.08 16.82
C LEU A 151 6.31 8.82 17.62
N THR A 152 6.45 8.40 18.88
CA THR A 152 5.31 8.17 19.79
C THR A 152 4.56 9.47 20.08
N ALA A 153 5.27 10.57 20.34
CA ALA A 153 4.66 11.88 20.61
C ALA A 153 3.92 12.43 19.39
N VAL A 154 4.50 12.33 18.19
CA VAL A 154 3.85 12.74 16.94
C VAL A 154 2.61 11.90 16.66
N MET A 155 2.67 10.59 16.91
CA MET A 155 1.51 9.71 16.76
C MET A 155 0.41 10.03 17.78
N ALA A 156 0.77 10.28 19.04
CA ALA A 156 -0.18 10.69 20.07
C ALA A 156 -0.87 12.02 19.71
N LEU A 157 -0.11 13.00 19.23
CA LEU A 157 -0.67 14.27 18.73
C LEU A 157 -1.63 14.03 17.57
N THR A 158 -1.26 13.16 16.62
CA THR A 158 -2.12 12.80 15.48
C THR A 158 -3.43 12.17 15.94
N LEU A 159 -3.37 11.26 16.92
CA LEU A 159 -4.54 10.64 17.51
C LEU A 159 -5.44 11.67 18.21
N VAL A 160 -4.86 12.62 18.96
CA VAL A 160 -5.61 13.70 19.61
C VAL A 160 -6.32 14.57 18.56
N ILE A 161 -5.62 14.99 17.51
CA ILE A 161 -6.22 15.78 16.42
C ILE A 161 -7.37 15.02 15.77
N PHE A 162 -7.20 13.72 15.51
CA PHE A 162 -8.25 12.88 14.92
C PHE A 162 -9.47 12.71 15.85
N ILE A 163 -9.26 12.65 17.17
CA ILE A 163 -10.33 12.60 18.16
C ILE A 163 -11.07 13.95 18.24
N VAL A 164 -10.34 15.06 18.26
CA VAL A 164 -10.92 16.42 18.31
C VAL A 164 -11.68 16.74 17.03
N GLY A 165 -11.27 16.19 15.88
CA GLY A 165 -11.93 16.37 14.59
C GLY A 165 -13.27 15.65 14.42
N ARG A 166 -13.62 14.71 15.31
CA ARG A 166 -14.86 13.90 15.24
C ARG A 166 -16.15 14.65 14.87
N PRO A 167 -16.51 15.79 15.50
CA PRO A 167 -17.76 16.49 15.18
C PRO A 167 -17.80 17.09 13.77
N PHE A 168 -16.65 17.18 13.08
CA PHE A 168 -16.55 17.74 11.73
C PHE A 168 -16.54 16.68 10.62
N TYR A 169 -16.49 15.40 10.98
CA TYR A 169 -16.39 14.32 9.99
C TYR A 169 -17.73 13.92 9.39
N ARG A 170 -17.75 13.72 8.07
CA ARG A 170 -18.83 13.06 7.33
C ARG A 170 -18.59 11.55 7.36
N TYR A 171 -19.61 10.80 7.73
CA TYR A 171 -19.56 9.34 7.84
C TYR A 171 -20.38 8.69 6.74
N ARG A 172 -19.77 7.76 5.99
CA ARG A 172 -20.50 6.89 5.05
C ARG A 172 -21.10 5.71 5.80
N VAL A 173 -22.30 5.30 5.39
CA VAL A 173 -22.97 4.10 5.91
C VAL A 173 -22.16 2.86 5.52
N PRO A 174 -21.86 1.94 6.45
CA PRO A 174 -21.15 0.71 6.12
C PRO A 174 -21.92 -0.15 5.11
N THR A 175 -21.33 -0.43 3.96
CA THR A 175 -21.91 -1.26 2.87
C THR A 175 -21.64 -2.76 3.02
N GLY A 176 -21.15 -3.21 4.19
CA GLY A 176 -20.81 -4.61 4.46
C GLY A 176 -19.40 -5.01 4.01
N SER A 177 -19.10 -6.31 4.02
CA SER A 177 -17.79 -6.84 3.60
C SER A 177 -17.76 -7.07 2.08
N PRO A 178 -16.77 -6.51 1.34
CA PRO A 178 -16.63 -6.77 -0.08
C PRO A 178 -16.22 -8.22 -0.39
N LEU A 179 -15.71 -8.97 0.59
CA LEU A 179 -15.27 -10.35 0.41
C LEU A 179 -16.42 -11.36 0.46
N THR A 180 -17.51 -11.05 1.18
CA THR A 180 -18.63 -11.98 1.33
C THR A 180 -19.33 -12.27 0.00
N PRO A 181 -19.64 -11.27 -0.86
CA PRO A 181 -20.16 -11.52 -2.21
C PRO A 181 -19.23 -12.36 -3.08
N MET A 182 -17.91 -12.17 -2.94
CA MET A 182 -16.91 -12.95 -3.71
C MET A 182 -16.91 -14.42 -3.31
N LEU A 183 -16.96 -14.70 -2.01
CA LEU A 183 -17.06 -16.07 -1.50
C LEU A 183 -18.38 -16.73 -1.89
N GLN A 184 -19.48 -15.97 -1.89
CA GLN A 184 -20.78 -16.43 -2.35
C GLN A 184 -20.73 -16.89 -3.82
N VAL A 185 -20.13 -16.11 -4.70
CA VAL A 185 -19.95 -16.48 -6.12
C VAL A 185 -19.11 -17.75 -6.25
N LEU A 186 -17.99 -17.85 -5.53
CA LEU A 186 -17.12 -19.03 -5.57
C LEU A 186 -17.89 -20.29 -5.12
N VAL A 187 -18.58 -20.21 -3.98
CA VAL A 187 -19.34 -21.34 -3.42
C VAL A 187 -20.48 -21.74 -4.36
N ALA A 188 -21.24 -20.78 -4.89
CA ALA A 188 -22.32 -21.03 -5.85
C ALA A 188 -21.80 -21.67 -7.13
N ALA A 189 -20.69 -21.17 -7.71
CA ALA A 189 -20.07 -21.74 -8.89
C ALA A 189 -19.56 -23.18 -8.67
N ILE A 190 -18.95 -23.44 -7.51
CA ILE A 190 -18.49 -24.80 -7.14
C ILE A 190 -19.67 -25.76 -6.96
N LYS A 191 -20.74 -25.32 -6.29
CA LYS A 191 -21.93 -26.13 -6.09
C LYS A 191 -22.60 -26.48 -7.42
N LYS A 192 -22.61 -25.54 -8.36
CA LYS A 192 -23.17 -25.68 -9.71
C LYS A 192 -22.16 -26.20 -10.75
N ARG A 193 -20.99 -26.71 -10.33
CA ARG A 193 -19.90 -27.09 -11.26
C ARG A 193 -20.27 -28.14 -12.29
N ASN A 194 -21.26 -29.00 -11.99
CA ASN A 194 -21.72 -30.08 -12.87
C ASN A 194 -22.72 -29.59 -13.94
N LEU A 195 -23.24 -28.36 -13.85
CA LEU A 195 -24.14 -27.80 -14.85
C LEU A 195 -23.39 -27.47 -16.15
N PRO A 196 -24.06 -27.51 -17.32
CA PRO A 196 -23.48 -27.03 -18.56
C PRO A 196 -23.17 -25.53 -18.46
N ASN A 197 -22.17 -25.07 -19.21
CA ASN A 197 -21.88 -23.64 -19.28
C ASN A 197 -23.04 -22.93 -20.00
N PRO A 198 -23.45 -21.74 -19.53
CA PRO A 198 -24.54 -20.99 -20.14
C PRO A 198 -24.12 -20.51 -21.54
N SER A 199 -24.97 -20.78 -22.53
CA SER A 199 -24.74 -20.41 -23.94
C SER A 199 -25.34 -19.05 -24.29
N ASN A 200 -26.38 -18.62 -23.57
CA ASN A 200 -27.08 -17.35 -23.80
C ASN A 200 -27.01 -16.46 -22.54
N PRO A 201 -26.59 -15.18 -22.63
CA PRO A 201 -26.57 -14.24 -21.50
C PRO A 201 -27.95 -13.99 -20.89
N ALA A 202 -29.03 -14.25 -21.62
CA ALA A 202 -30.41 -14.09 -21.14
C ALA A 202 -30.82 -15.11 -20.06
N ASP A 203 -30.09 -16.21 -19.92
CA ASP A 203 -30.38 -17.27 -18.93
C ASP A 203 -29.75 -16.97 -17.55
N LEU A 204 -29.03 -15.85 -17.44
CA LEU A 204 -28.31 -15.47 -16.24
C LEU A 204 -29.13 -14.52 -15.36
N HIS A 205 -29.09 -14.75 -14.05
CA HIS A 205 -29.79 -13.92 -13.09
C HIS A 205 -29.13 -12.54 -12.92
N GLU A 206 -29.89 -11.47 -13.12
CA GLU A 206 -29.48 -10.08 -12.84
C GLU A 206 -30.65 -9.31 -12.20
N VAL A 207 -30.32 -8.34 -11.33
CA VAL A 207 -31.33 -7.51 -10.66
C VAL A 207 -31.80 -6.38 -11.59
N PRO A 208 -33.10 -6.04 -11.64
CA PRO A 208 -33.59 -4.91 -12.43
C PRO A 208 -32.92 -3.58 -12.02
N LYS A 209 -32.59 -2.73 -13.01
CA LYS A 209 -31.93 -1.42 -12.82
C LYS A 209 -32.61 -0.51 -11.80
N SER A 210 -33.90 -0.69 -11.54
CA SER A 210 -34.70 0.13 -10.61
C SER A 210 -34.50 -0.21 -9.13
N GLN A 211 -33.78 -1.29 -8.79
CA GLN A 211 -33.54 -1.73 -7.40
C GLN A 211 -32.08 -1.54 -6.93
N MET A 212 -31.21 -0.89 -7.73
CA MET A 212 -29.82 -0.62 -7.34
C MET A 212 -29.66 0.82 -6.86
N ASP A 213 -29.39 1.00 -5.56
CA ASP A 213 -29.17 2.33 -4.99
C ASP A 213 -27.79 2.93 -5.37
N GLN A 214 -26.74 2.14 -5.66
CA GLN A 214 -25.37 2.71 -5.79
C GLN A 214 -24.37 1.96 -6.71
N GLY A 215 -24.76 0.99 -7.54
CA GLY A 215 -23.79 0.17 -8.33
C GLY A 215 -23.94 0.26 -9.85
N ARG A 216 -22.82 0.18 -10.58
CA ARG A 216 -22.79 0.03 -12.05
C ARG A 216 -22.97 -1.44 -12.42
N LEU A 217 -23.87 -1.72 -13.37
CA LEU A 217 -23.98 -3.06 -13.98
C LEU A 217 -22.72 -3.36 -14.79
N LEU A 218 -22.15 -4.55 -14.56
CA LEU A 218 -21.03 -5.05 -15.35
C LEU A 218 -21.55 -5.93 -16.50
N CYS A 219 -21.03 -5.71 -17.70
CA CYS A 219 -21.37 -6.52 -18.86
C CYS A 219 -20.77 -7.92 -18.75
N HIS A 220 -21.53 -8.93 -19.17
CA HIS A 220 -21.06 -10.32 -19.20
C HIS A 220 -19.83 -10.49 -20.11
N THR A 221 -18.81 -11.18 -19.60
CA THR A 221 -17.55 -11.48 -20.31
C THR A 221 -17.37 -12.98 -20.52
N HIS A 222 -16.89 -13.39 -21.69
CA HIS A 222 -16.63 -14.81 -22.02
C HIS A 222 -15.40 -15.44 -21.35
N LYS A 223 -14.64 -14.70 -20.53
CA LYS A 223 -13.49 -15.22 -19.78
C LYS A 223 -13.98 -15.85 -18.47
N LEU A 224 -13.31 -16.93 -18.01
CA LEU A 224 -13.63 -17.64 -16.76
C LEU A 224 -15.11 -18.12 -16.70
N LYS A 225 -15.60 -18.74 -17.78
CA LYS A 225 -17.01 -19.17 -17.93
C LYS A 225 -17.54 -20.08 -16.82
N PHE A 226 -16.66 -20.76 -16.10
CA PHE A 226 -17.07 -21.61 -14.98
C PHE A 226 -17.72 -20.81 -13.84
N LEU A 227 -17.40 -19.53 -13.69
CA LEU A 227 -18.00 -18.65 -12.67
C LEU A 227 -19.41 -18.20 -13.05
N ASP A 228 -19.73 -18.17 -14.35
CA ASP A 228 -21.09 -17.85 -14.82
C ASP A 228 -22.12 -18.86 -14.32
N LYS A 229 -21.68 -20.06 -13.95
CA LYS A 229 -22.53 -21.08 -13.33
C LYS A 229 -23.17 -20.60 -12.03
N ALA A 230 -22.53 -19.68 -11.30
CA ALA A 230 -23.11 -19.12 -10.08
C ALA A 230 -24.41 -18.32 -10.33
N ALA A 231 -24.59 -17.80 -11.55
CA ALA A 231 -25.74 -16.99 -11.96
C ALA A 231 -26.81 -17.77 -12.74
N ILE A 232 -26.68 -19.10 -12.89
CA ILE A 232 -27.71 -19.93 -13.54
C ILE A 232 -28.91 -20.08 -12.62
N LEU A 233 -30.11 -19.83 -13.14
CA LEU A 233 -31.38 -20.13 -12.47
C LEU A 233 -31.69 -21.63 -12.59
N GLU A 234 -31.87 -22.31 -11.46
CA GLU A 234 -32.36 -23.69 -11.43
C GLU A 234 -33.88 -23.67 -11.20
N GLU A 235 -34.65 -24.32 -12.08
CA GLU A 235 -36.11 -24.37 -11.98
C GLU A 235 -36.58 -25.17 -10.75
N THR A 236 -35.79 -26.16 -10.33
CA THR A 236 -36.14 -27.25 -9.40
C THR A 236 -36.15 -26.88 -7.91
N GLU A 237 -35.82 -25.65 -7.52
CA GLU A 237 -35.62 -25.29 -6.10
C GLU A 237 -36.84 -24.59 -5.45
N ASN A 238 -37.04 -24.85 -4.15
CA ASN A 238 -38.02 -24.17 -3.30
C ASN A 238 -37.80 -22.64 -3.34
N ALA A 239 -38.86 -21.84 -3.29
CA ALA A 239 -38.79 -20.37 -3.38
C ALA A 239 -37.83 -19.72 -2.36
N ALA A 240 -37.67 -20.33 -1.18
CA ALA A 240 -36.74 -19.89 -0.14
C ALA A 240 -35.26 -20.20 -0.44
N GLU A 241 -34.96 -21.28 -1.17
CA GLU A 241 -33.58 -21.62 -1.59
C GLU A 241 -33.15 -20.78 -2.80
N LYS A 242 -34.09 -20.46 -3.69
CA LYS A 242 -33.91 -19.58 -4.87
C LYS A 242 -33.35 -18.19 -4.51
N GLN A 243 -33.57 -17.71 -3.30
CA GLN A 243 -33.10 -16.40 -2.83
C GLN A 243 -31.82 -16.45 -2.00
N SER A 244 -31.24 -17.64 -1.74
CA SER A 244 -30.05 -17.74 -0.90
C SER A 244 -28.80 -17.19 -1.63
N PRO A 245 -28.12 -16.14 -1.10
CA PRO A 245 -26.99 -15.51 -1.78
C PRO A 245 -25.79 -16.44 -2.02
N TRP A 246 -25.72 -17.57 -1.31
CA TRP A 246 -24.67 -18.59 -1.40
C TRP A 246 -24.91 -19.63 -2.49
N ARG A 247 -26.08 -19.61 -3.13
CA ARG A 247 -26.50 -20.58 -4.14
C ARG A 247 -26.83 -19.92 -5.47
N LEU A 248 -27.34 -18.69 -5.45
CA LEU A 248 -27.58 -17.86 -6.63
C LEU A 248 -26.88 -16.51 -6.48
N ALA A 249 -26.03 -16.17 -7.46
CA ALA A 249 -25.39 -14.87 -7.57
C ALA A 249 -25.91 -14.12 -8.80
N THR A 250 -25.77 -12.80 -8.79
CA THR A 250 -26.06 -11.92 -9.92
C THR A 250 -24.88 -11.89 -10.90
N VAL A 251 -25.12 -11.66 -12.20
CA VAL A 251 -24.04 -11.48 -13.19
C VAL A 251 -23.05 -10.41 -12.78
N THR A 252 -23.50 -9.28 -12.24
CA THR A 252 -22.62 -8.21 -11.75
C THR A 252 -21.60 -8.73 -10.72
N LYS A 253 -22.04 -9.43 -9.66
CA LYS A 253 -21.12 -10.06 -8.68
C LYS A 253 -20.17 -11.08 -9.30
N VAL A 254 -20.64 -11.84 -10.31
CA VAL A 254 -19.79 -12.79 -11.04
C VAL A 254 -18.67 -12.07 -11.79
N GLU A 255 -19.01 -11.00 -12.51
CA GLU A 255 -18.03 -10.19 -13.24
C GLU A 255 -17.07 -9.45 -12.29
N GLU A 256 -17.55 -8.95 -11.14
CA GLU A 256 -16.68 -8.40 -10.10
C GLU A 256 -15.63 -9.44 -9.65
N MET A 257 -16.02 -10.70 -9.44
CA MET A 257 -15.09 -11.78 -9.10
C MET A 257 -14.11 -12.09 -10.23
N LYS A 258 -14.58 -12.10 -11.49
CA LYS A 258 -13.71 -12.30 -12.66
C LYS A 258 -12.64 -11.22 -12.75
N LEU A 259 -12.98 -9.95 -12.47
CA LEU A 259 -12.03 -8.84 -12.44
C LEU A 259 -10.91 -9.11 -11.43
N ILE A 260 -11.26 -9.50 -10.19
CA ILE A 260 -10.27 -9.83 -9.15
C ILE A 260 -9.36 -10.98 -9.58
N LEU A 261 -9.89 -12.04 -10.18
CA LEU A 261 -9.06 -13.16 -10.64
C LEU A 261 -8.13 -12.77 -11.79
N ASN A 262 -8.57 -11.88 -12.69
CA ASN A 262 -7.74 -11.39 -13.79
C ASN A 262 -6.58 -10.49 -13.33
N ILE A 263 -6.63 -9.98 -12.09
CA ILE A 263 -5.55 -9.19 -11.49
C ILE A 263 -4.41 -10.09 -10.96
N ILE A 264 -4.69 -11.34 -10.57
CA ILE A 264 -3.71 -12.26 -9.96
C ILE A 264 -2.45 -12.47 -10.81
N PRO A 265 -2.53 -12.67 -12.15
CA PRO A 265 -1.33 -12.81 -12.97
C PRO A 265 -0.41 -11.58 -12.92
N ILE A 266 -0.98 -10.37 -12.91
CA ILE A 266 -0.21 -9.13 -12.80
C ILE A 266 0.38 -9.00 -11.39
N TRP A 267 -0.36 -9.41 -10.36
CA TRP A 267 0.13 -9.49 -8.99
C TRP A 267 1.36 -10.41 -8.87
N LEU A 268 1.32 -11.60 -9.48
CA LEU A 268 2.47 -12.52 -9.51
C LEU A 268 3.65 -11.93 -10.28
N ALA A 269 3.39 -11.31 -11.43
CA ALA A 269 4.43 -10.66 -12.24
C ALA A 269 5.09 -9.46 -11.53
N ALA A 270 4.44 -8.87 -10.53
CA ALA A 270 4.97 -7.77 -9.74
C ALA A 270 5.86 -8.20 -8.55
N LEU A 271 5.86 -9.49 -8.17
CA LEU A 271 6.67 -9.98 -7.05
C LEU A 271 8.20 -9.78 -7.24
N PRO A 272 8.80 -10.02 -8.42
CA PRO A 272 10.23 -9.78 -8.64
C PRO A 272 10.64 -8.32 -8.41
N PHE A 273 9.77 -7.38 -8.78
CA PHE A 273 9.97 -5.96 -8.47
C PHE A 273 10.00 -5.73 -6.96
N GLY A 274 9.03 -6.27 -6.22
CA GLY A 274 9.01 -6.15 -4.76
C GLY A 274 10.23 -6.76 -4.07
N ILE A 275 10.82 -7.83 -4.63
CA ILE A 275 12.07 -8.40 -4.12
C ILE A 275 13.20 -7.38 -4.27
N CYS A 276 13.32 -6.72 -5.42
CA CYS A 276 14.34 -5.70 -5.65
C CYS A 276 14.19 -4.52 -4.67
N VAL A 277 12.96 -4.09 -4.40
CA VAL A 277 12.66 -3.05 -3.39
C VAL A 277 13.11 -3.47 -2.00
N ALA A 278 12.87 -4.73 -1.61
CA ALA A 278 13.29 -5.26 -0.31
C ALA A 278 14.83 -5.23 -0.12
N GLN A 279 15.60 -5.48 -1.18
CA GLN A 279 17.07 -5.39 -1.16
C GLN A 279 17.55 -3.96 -0.87
N ALA A 280 16.86 -2.95 -1.43
CA ALA A 280 17.22 -1.55 -1.23
C ALA A 280 17.04 -1.08 0.22
N SER A 281 16.01 -1.57 0.92
CA SER A 281 15.78 -1.26 2.34
C SER A 281 16.63 -2.10 3.30
N THR A 282 17.35 -3.12 2.82
CA THR A 282 18.10 -4.06 3.67
C THR A 282 19.57 -4.13 3.26
N PHE A 283 19.92 -4.99 2.30
CA PHE A 283 21.30 -5.23 1.90
C PHE A 283 22.03 -3.98 1.41
N PHE A 284 21.36 -3.07 0.70
CA PHE A 284 22.04 -1.84 0.26
C PHE A 284 22.41 -0.95 1.43
N ILE A 285 21.56 -0.89 2.46
CA ILE A 285 21.86 -0.17 3.71
C ILE A 285 22.98 -0.89 4.46
N LYS A 286 22.91 -2.22 4.59
CA LYS A 286 23.96 -3.03 5.23
C LYS A 286 25.31 -2.86 4.53
N GLN A 287 25.34 -2.87 3.20
CA GLN A 287 26.52 -2.56 2.39
C GLN A 287 27.05 -1.16 2.72
N GLY A 288 26.16 -0.17 2.82
CA GLY A 288 26.50 1.21 3.22
C GLY A 288 27.16 1.32 4.60
N THR A 289 26.85 0.45 5.55
CA THR A 289 27.49 0.44 6.88
C THR A 289 29.00 0.15 6.81
N THR A 290 29.46 -0.57 5.78
CA THR A 290 30.86 -0.99 5.61
C THR A 290 31.71 0.02 4.85
N LEU A 291 31.10 1.04 4.25
CA LEU A 291 31.77 2.04 3.41
C LEU A 291 32.14 3.30 4.21
N ASN A 292 33.01 4.13 3.65
CA ASN A 292 33.34 5.42 4.26
C ASN A 292 32.19 6.43 4.06
N ARG A 293 31.57 6.81 5.18
CA ARG A 293 30.41 7.69 5.26
C ARG A 293 30.75 9.14 5.67
N LYS A 294 32.04 9.49 5.78
CA LYS A 294 32.47 10.84 6.17
C LYS A 294 32.36 11.82 5.01
N ILE A 295 31.77 12.99 5.25
CA ILE A 295 31.67 14.13 4.32
C ILE A 295 32.36 15.35 4.92
N GLY A 296 33.15 16.05 4.10
CA GLY A 296 33.69 17.38 4.41
C GLY A 296 34.44 17.40 5.74
N ASN A 297 33.99 18.27 6.66
CA ASN A 297 34.60 18.52 7.97
C ASN A 297 34.39 17.38 9.00
N GLY A 298 34.24 16.13 8.55
CA GLY A 298 34.14 14.96 9.43
C GLY A 298 32.72 14.55 9.85
N PHE A 299 31.68 15.10 9.22
CA PHE A 299 30.31 14.64 9.46
C PHE A 299 30.12 13.23 8.90
N GLU A 300 29.63 12.31 9.71
CA GLU A 300 29.39 10.92 9.31
C GLU A 300 27.91 10.70 9.01
N ILE A 301 27.58 10.39 7.76
CA ILE A 301 26.19 10.17 7.36
C ILE A 301 25.69 8.85 7.97
N PRO A 302 24.50 8.83 8.58
CA PRO A 302 23.81 7.58 8.92
C PRO A 302 23.70 6.64 7.69
N PRO A 303 24.01 5.33 7.79
CA PRO A 303 23.94 4.43 6.64
C PRO A 303 22.55 4.39 5.99
N ALA A 304 21.48 4.42 6.78
CA ALA A 304 20.12 4.40 6.25
C ALA A 304 19.75 5.70 5.52
N SER A 305 20.41 6.84 5.80
CA SER A 305 20.12 8.11 5.14
C SER A 305 20.55 8.15 3.68
N ILE A 306 21.36 7.21 3.21
CA ILE A 306 21.67 7.06 1.77
C ILE A 306 20.39 6.76 0.97
N TYR A 307 19.38 6.14 1.59
CA TYR A 307 18.08 5.87 0.98
C TYR A 307 17.36 7.16 0.53
N SER A 308 17.75 8.33 1.06
CA SER A 308 17.29 9.63 0.54
C SER A 308 17.54 9.80 -0.96
N LEU A 309 18.59 9.18 -1.52
CA LEU A 309 18.85 9.20 -2.96
C LEU A 309 17.76 8.48 -3.77
N ALA A 310 17.20 7.38 -3.24
CA ALA A 310 16.05 6.73 -3.87
C ALA A 310 14.79 7.61 -3.79
N ALA A 311 14.54 8.24 -2.64
CA ALA A 311 13.44 9.19 -2.49
C ALA A 311 13.55 10.36 -3.49
N ILE A 312 14.75 10.93 -3.65
CA ILE A 312 15.03 11.98 -4.65
C ILE A 312 14.78 11.47 -6.08
N GLY A 313 15.30 10.28 -6.42
CA GLY A 313 15.06 9.66 -7.72
C GLY A 313 13.58 9.46 -8.04
N MET A 314 12.79 9.02 -7.04
CA MET A 314 11.34 8.87 -7.16
C MET A 314 10.64 10.20 -7.40
N ILE A 315 10.97 11.24 -6.62
CA ILE A 315 10.39 12.59 -6.77
C ILE A 315 10.70 13.16 -8.16
N ILE A 316 11.95 13.03 -8.62
CA ILE A 316 12.36 13.46 -9.96
C ILE A 316 11.58 12.71 -11.04
N SER A 317 11.49 11.38 -10.92
CA SER A 317 10.79 10.52 -11.88
C SER A 317 9.30 10.88 -11.99
N VAL A 318 8.60 11.00 -10.86
CA VAL A 318 7.18 11.39 -10.83
C VAL A 318 6.98 12.79 -11.41
N THR A 319 7.84 13.74 -11.05
CA THR A 319 7.74 15.12 -11.55
C THR A 319 7.94 15.19 -13.06
N ILE A 320 8.96 14.50 -13.58
CA ILE A 320 9.23 14.41 -15.02
C ILE A 320 8.06 13.72 -15.74
N TYR A 321 7.53 12.64 -15.18
CA TYR A 321 6.40 11.92 -15.76
C TYR A 321 5.18 12.84 -15.90
N GLU A 322 4.74 13.48 -14.82
CA GLU A 322 3.53 14.30 -14.79
C GLU A 322 3.67 15.61 -15.58
N LYS A 323 4.82 16.30 -15.47
CA LYS A 323 4.99 17.65 -16.03
C LYS A 323 5.55 17.66 -17.44
N VAL A 324 6.29 16.63 -17.82
CA VAL A 324 6.98 16.59 -19.12
C VAL A 324 6.41 15.47 -19.99
N LEU A 325 6.44 14.23 -19.50
CA LEU A 325 6.04 13.08 -20.33
C LEU A 325 4.54 13.05 -20.61
N VAL A 326 3.67 13.25 -19.61
CA VAL A 326 2.20 13.20 -19.80
C VAL A 326 1.73 14.22 -20.84
N PRO A 327 2.11 15.52 -20.80
CA PRO A 327 1.69 16.48 -21.83
C PRO A 327 2.19 16.12 -23.24
N ILE A 328 3.42 15.64 -23.38
CA ILE A 328 4.00 15.23 -24.67
C ILE A 328 3.28 13.99 -25.20
N LEU A 329 3.19 12.96 -24.37
CA LEU A 329 2.60 11.67 -24.73
C LEU A 329 1.11 11.81 -25.00
N ARG A 330 0.38 12.64 -24.25
CA ARG A 330 -1.04 12.93 -24.51
C ARG A 330 -1.26 13.51 -25.91
N ARG A 331 -0.35 14.38 -26.38
CA ARG A 331 -0.39 14.91 -27.76
C ARG A 331 -0.11 13.82 -28.81
N MET A 332 0.75 12.85 -28.49
CA MET A 332 1.14 11.79 -29.44
C MET A 332 0.18 10.61 -29.47
N THR A 333 -0.33 10.18 -28.31
CA THR A 333 -1.11 8.95 -28.15
C THR A 333 -2.61 9.21 -28.02
N GLY A 334 -3.03 10.45 -27.74
CA GLY A 334 -4.41 10.80 -27.42
C GLY A 334 -4.88 10.26 -26.06
N ASN A 335 -4.03 9.58 -25.30
CA ASN A 335 -4.36 9.06 -23.98
C ASN A 335 -4.14 10.13 -22.91
N GLU A 336 -5.14 10.38 -22.06
CA GLU A 336 -5.05 11.37 -20.97
C GLU A 336 -3.90 11.08 -19.99
N ARG A 337 -3.53 9.80 -19.84
CA ARG A 337 -2.44 9.33 -18.99
C ARG A 337 -1.08 9.24 -19.71
N GLY A 338 -1.02 9.68 -20.96
CA GLY A 338 0.18 9.59 -21.80
C GLY A 338 0.44 8.18 -22.35
N ILE A 339 0.65 7.18 -21.50
CA ILE A 339 0.86 5.76 -21.88
C ILE A 339 -0.09 4.82 -21.14
N LYS A 340 -0.18 3.57 -21.60
CA LYS A 340 -0.97 2.54 -20.89
C LYS A 340 -0.31 2.20 -19.56
N ILE A 341 -1.12 1.97 -18.51
CA ILE A 341 -0.63 1.70 -17.14
C ILE A 341 0.33 0.49 -17.11
N LEU A 342 -0.02 -0.61 -17.79
CA LEU A 342 0.85 -1.79 -17.86
C LEU A 342 2.20 -1.52 -18.57
N GLN A 343 2.23 -0.60 -19.54
CA GLN A 343 3.49 -0.18 -20.18
C GLN A 343 4.33 0.64 -19.21
N ARG A 344 3.71 1.56 -18.45
CA ARG A 344 4.36 2.34 -17.38
C ARG A 344 5.02 1.41 -16.36
N ILE A 345 4.29 0.40 -15.88
CA ILE A 345 4.78 -0.63 -14.96
C ILE A 345 5.97 -1.38 -15.59
N GLY A 346 5.83 -1.83 -16.84
CA GLY A 346 6.89 -2.55 -17.55
C GLY A 346 8.18 -1.76 -17.69
N PHE A 347 8.11 -0.46 -18.03
CA PHE A 347 9.29 0.40 -18.09
C PHE A 347 9.99 0.51 -16.73
N GLY A 348 9.22 0.68 -15.64
CA GLY A 348 9.77 0.72 -14.30
C GLY A 348 10.46 -0.59 -13.87
N MET A 349 9.93 -1.74 -14.29
CA MET A 349 10.56 -3.04 -14.02
C MET A 349 11.93 -3.19 -14.71
N LEU A 350 12.16 -2.56 -15.86
CA LEU A 350 13.49 -2.54 -16.49
C LEU A 350 14.52 -1.82 -15.63
N PHE A 351 14.14 -0.74 -14.94
CA PHE A 351 15.02 -0.05 -13.99
C PHE A 351 15.38 -0.92 -12.78
N SER A 352 14.50 -1.84 -12.38
CA SER A 352 14.79 -2.79 -11.29
C SER A 352 15.86 -3.80 -11.69
N ILE A 353 15.81 -4.29 -12.93
CA ILE A 353 16.87 -5.13 -13.50
C ILE A 353 18.20 -4.34 -13.56
N ALA A 354 18.16 -3.12 -14.08
CA ALA A 354 19.33 -2.25 -14.13
C ALA A 354 19.92 -1.98 -12.74
N THR A 355 19.07 -1.78 -11.72
CA THR A 355 19.48 -1.61 -10.32
C THR A 355 20.25 -2.82 -9.82
N MET A 356 19.74 -4.03 -10.03
CA MET A 356 20.40 -5.25 -9.56
C MET A 356 21.74 -5.48 -10.27
N VAL A 357 21.83 -5.18 -11.57
CA VAL A 357 23.09 -5.23 -12.33
C VAL A 357 24.10 -4.22 -11.76
N VAL A 358 23.69 -2.97 -11.57
CA VAL A 358 24.56 -1.92 -11.03
C VAL A 358 25.02 -2.27 -9.62
N SER A 359 24.13 -2.77 -8.77
CA SER A 359 24.45 -3.20 -7.41
C SER A 359 25.49 -4.33 -7.38
N ALA A 360 25.33 -5.33 -8.25
CA ALA A 360 26.32 -6.41 -8.38
C ALA A 360 27.69 -5.88 -8.85
N LEU A 361 27.71 -4.90 -9.77
CA LEU A 361 28.95 -4.27 -10.23
C LEU A 361 29.64 -3.45 -9.13
N VAL A 362 28.86 -2.69 -8.36
CA VAL A 362 29.35 -1.89 -7.23
C VAL A 362 29.91 -2.82 -6.15
N GLU A 363 29.23 -3.91 -5.84
CA GLU A 363 29.72 -4.89 -4.87
C GLU A 363 31.00 -5.58 -5.35
N ARG A 364 31.07 -5.96 -6.64
CA ARG A 364 32.31 -6.49 -7.23
C ARG A 364 33.46 -5.48 -7.14
N LYS A 365 33.19 -4.18 -7.29
CA LYS A 365 34.20 -3.14 -7.12
C LYS A 365 34.64 -3.03 -5.66
N ARG A 366 33.71 -3.08 -4.70
CA ARG A 366 34.02 -3.06 -3.26
C ARG A 366 34.95 -4.20 -2.87
N LEU A 367 34.62 -5.44 -3.27
CA LEU A 367 35.44 -6.61 -2.98
C LEU A 367 36.86 -6.49 -3.55
N ARG A 368 37.02 -5.96 -4.77
CA ARG A 368 38.34 -5.70 -5.36
C ARG A 368 39.13 -4.61 -4.62
N VAL A 369 38.47 -3.63 -4.01
CA VAL A 369 39.14 -2.61 -3.19
C VAL A 369 39.66 -3.23 -1.90
N VAL A 370 38.85 -4.07 -1.24
CA VAL A 370 39.26 -4.80 -0.04
C VAL A 370 40.48 -5.70 -0.31
N GLU A 371 40.50 -6.38 -1.46
CA GLU A 371 41.62 -7.23 -1.87
C GLU A 371 42.91 -6.42 -2.10
N LYS A 372 42.80 -5.21 -2.63
CA LYS A 372 43.95 -4.34 -2.94
C LYS A 372 44.47 -3.54 -1.75
N ASP A 373 43.60 -3.21 -0.81
CA ASP A 373 43.92 -2.45 0.40
C ASP A 373 43.34 -3.16 1.63
N PRO A 374 43.95 -4.27 2.09
CA PRO A 374 43.44 -5.04 3.21
C PRO A 374 43.46 -4.26 4.53
N LEU A 375 44.32 -3.24 4.64
CA LEU A 375 44.49 -2.44 5.86
C LEU A 375 43.32 -1.49 6.10
N LYS A 376 42.81 -0.84 5.05
CA LYS A 376 41.59 0.00 5.14
C LYS A 376 40.31 -0.75 4.77
N GLY A 377 40.43 -1.88 4.08
CA GLY A 377 39.31 -2.70 3.65
C GLY A 377 38.28 -1.89 2.85
N SER A 378 37.02 -1.97 3.26
CA SER A 378 35.91 -1.30 2.55
C SER A 378 35.86 0.21 2.79
N LEU A 379 36.58 0.73 3.79
CA LEU A 379 36.62 2.16 4.12
C LEU A 379 37.42 2.98 3.09
N SER A 380 38.18 2.35 2.21
CA SER A 380 38.79 3.03 1.07
C SER A 380 37.79 3.43 -0.01
N MET A 381 36.54 2.95 0.08
CA MET A 381 35.46 3.26 -0.85
C MET A 381 34.41 4.15 -0.18
N GLY A 382 34.14 5.31 -0.80
CA GLY A 382 33.12 6.24 -0.33
C GLY A 382 31.70 5.72 -0.50
N VAL A 383 30.82 6.08 0.42
CA VAL A 383 29.41 5.66 0.45
C VAL A 383 28.62 6.03 -0.81
N PHE A 384 28.99 7.12 -1.49
CA PHE A 384 28.33 7.59 -2.72
C PHE A 384 28.50 6.67 -3.93
N TRP A 385 29.35 5.65 -3.86
CA TRP A 385 29.33 4.58 -4.86
C TRP A 385 28.01 3.80 -4.90
N LEU A 386 27.19 3.88 -3.83
CA LEU A 386 25.83 3.34 -3.81
C LEU A 386 24.81 4.28 -4.46
N ALA A 387 25.18 5.52 -4.81
CA ALA A 387 24.24 6.47 -5.40
C ALA A 387 23.58 5.98 -6.70
N PRO A 388 24.29 5.34 -7.65
CA PRO A 388 23.68 4.87 -8.89
C PRO A 388 22.55 3.86 -8.66
N GLN A 389 22.77 2.84 -7.81
CA GLN A 389 21.73 1.84 -7.52
C GLN A 389 20.52 2.46 -6.81
N PHE A 390 20.71 3.40 -5.89
CA PHE A 390 19.60 4.09 -5.22
C PHE A 390 18.83 5.04 -6.15
N LEU A 391 19.52 5.80 -7.02
CA LEU A 391 18.85 6.70 -7.97
C LEU A 391 18.06 5.92 -9.03
N ILE A 392 18.63 4.85 -9.58
CA ILE A 392 17.98 4.01 -10.60
C ILE A 392 16.74 3.34 -10.02
N ILE A 393 16.82 2.77 -8.81
CA ILE A 393 15.63 2.15 -8.19
C ILE A 393 14.57 3.19 -7.87
N GLY A 394 14.95 4.35 -7.32
CA GLY A 394 14.01 5.44 -7.05
C GLY A 394 13.28 5.91 -8.31
N ILE A 395 14.00 6.05 -9.43
CA ILE A 395 13.37 6.37 -10.72
C ILE A 395 12.39 5.27 -11.13
N GLY A 396 12.81 4.00 -11.02
CA GLY A 396 11.97 2.83 -11.29
C GLY A 396 10.71 2.78 -10.44
N ASP A 397 10.79 3.11 -9.15
CA ASP A 397 9.66 3.17 -8.23
C ASP A 397 8.61 4.20 -8.69
N GLY A 398 9.05 5.36 -9.19
CA GLY A 398 8.14 6.38 -9.74
C GLY A 398 7.28 5.88 -10.93
N PHE A 399 7.77 4.86 -11.66
CA PHE A 399 7.03 4.20 -12.74
C PHE A 399 6.23 2.99 -12.23
N THR A 400 6.90 2.05 -11.57
CA THR A 400 6.31 0.76 -11.18
C THR A 400 5.39 0.89 -9.98
N LEU A 401 5.83 1.52 -8.88
CA LEU A 401 5.08 1.57 -7.64
C LEU A 401 3.80 2.41 -7.81
N VAL A 402 3.94 3.59 -8.44
CA VAL A 402 2.79 4.44 -8.78
C VAL A 402 1.88 3.74 -9.79
N GLY A 403 2.44 3.10 -10.82
CA GLY A 403 1.67 2.37 -11.82
C GLY A 403 0.91 1.17 -11.26
N LEU A 404 1.50 0.41 -10.32
CA LEU A 404 0.83 -0.70 -9.64
C LEU A 404 -0.29 -0.18 -8.75
N GLN A 405 -0.04 0.85 -7.94
CA GLN A 405 -1.08 1.46 -7.11
C GLN A 405 -2.28 1.92 -7.96
N GLU A 406 -2.02 2.61 -9.07
CA GLU A 406 -3.04 3.06 -10.02
C GLU A 406 -3.78 1.87 -10.68
N TYR A 407 -3.04 0.87 -11.14
CA TYR A 407 -3.61 -0.34 -11.75
C TYR A 407 -4.54 -1.08 -10.79
N PHE A 408 -4.07 -1.43 -9.60
CA PHE A 408 -4.88 -2.21 -8.65
C PHE A 408 -6.08 -1.42 -8.14
N TYR A 409 -5.99 -0.09 -8.05
CA TYR A 409 -7.13 0.75 -7.69
C TYR A 409 -8.19 0.81 -8.82
N ASP A 410 -7.75 0.98 -10.07
CA ASP A 410 -8.66 1.17 -11.22
C ASP A 410 -9.28 -0.13 -11.75
N GLN A 411 -8.62 -1.28 -11.56
CA GLN A 411 -9.11 -2.56 -12.08
C GLN A 411 -10.16 -3.22 -11.18
N VAL A 412 -10.30 -2.77 -9.94
CA VAL A 412 -11.31 -3.29 -9.02
C VAL A 412 -12.61 -2.47 -9.12
N PRO A 413 -13.78 -3.08 -8.85
CA PRO A 413 -15.05 -2.35 -8.79
C PRO A 413 -15.03 -1.21 -7.78
N ASP A 414 -15.88 -0.21 -7.98
CA ASP A 414 -15.99 0.97 -7.10
C ASP A 414 -16.28 0.59 -5.64
N SER A 415 -17.10 -0.44 -5.43
CA SER A 415 -17.44 -1.03 -4.14
C SER A 415 -16.25 -1.70 -3.42
N MET A 416 -15.15 -1.95 -4.13
CA MET A 416 -13.99 -2.74 -3.68
C MET A 416 -12.65 -2.00 -3.82
N ARG A 417 -12.64 -0.67 -4.00
CA ARG A 417 -11.40 0.12 -4.15
C ARG A 417 -10.38 -0.10 -3.03
N SER A 418 -10.83 -0.31 -1.79
CA SER A 418 -9.96 -0.64 -0.65
C SER A 418 -9.24 -1.99 -0.82
N LEU A 419 -9.89 -2.97 -1.45
CA LEU A 419 -9.30 -4.27 -1.77
C LEU A 419 -8.21 -4.13 -2.84
N GLY A 420 -8.37 -3.23 -3.81
CA GLY A 420 -7.34 -2.90 -4.79
C GLY A 420 -6.04 -2.43 -4.13
N ILE A 421 -6.13 -1.45 -3.23
CA ILE A 421 -4.96 -0.98 -2.46
C ILE A 421 -4.37 -2.10 -1.59
N ALA A 422 -5.21 -2.96 -1.01
CA ALA A 422 -4.75 -4.12 -0.26
C ALA A 422 -3.95 -5.12 -1.13
N PHE A 423 -4.38 -5.38 -2.37
CA PHE A 423 -3.62 -6.21 -3.32
C PHE A 423 -2.27 -5.58 -3.68
N TYR A 424 -2.21 -4.27 -3.90
CA TYR A 424 -0.96 -3.56 -4.12
C TYR A 424 0.00 -3.71 -2.92
N LEU A 425 -0.48 -3.45 -1.70
CA LEU A 425 0.34 -3.61 -0.49
C LEU A 425 0.77 -5.06 -0.26
N SER A 426 -0.07 -6.03 -0.63
CA SER A 426 0.25 -7.44 -0.49
C SER A 426 1.34 -7.91 -1.46
N VAL A 427 1.51 -7.27 -2.64
CA VAL A 427 2.69 -7.52 -3.50
C VAL A 427 3.97 -7.25 -2.72
N ILE A 428 4.06 -6.08 -2.07
CA ILE A 428 5.25 -5.69 -1.31
C ILE A 428 5.47 -6.64 -0.12
N GLY A 429 4.41 -6.99 0.60
CA GLY A 429 4.48 -7.94 1.72
C GLY A 429 4.94 -9.34 1.29
N ALA A 430 4.29 -9.91 0.27
CA ALA A 430 4.64 -11.23 -0.26
C ALA A 430 6.07 -11.28 -0.82
N ALA A 431 6.49 -10.21 -1.48
CA ALA A 431 7.84 -10.10 -2.01
C ALA A 431 8.91 -10.03 -0.91
N ASN A 432 8.63 -9.44 0.25
CA ASN A 432 9.55 -9.47 1.41
C ASN A 432 9.70 -10.89 1.97
N PHE A 433 8.62 -11.67 2.06
CA PHE A 433 8.70 -13.09 2.43
C PHE A 433 9.51 -13.89 1.41
N LEU A 434 9.27 -13.66 0.12
CA LEU A 434 9.99 -14.35 -0.95
C LEU A 434 11.47 -13.95 -0.99
N SER A 435 11.79 -12.68 -0.73
CA SER A 435 13.16 -12.20 -0.57
C SER A 435 13.84 -12.89 0.61
N SER A 436 13.16 -13.04 1.74
CA SER A 436 13.68 -13.77 2.91
C SER A 436 13.96 -15.24 2.58
N LEU A 437 13.04 -15.91 1.88
CA LEU A 437 13.24 -17.28 1.41
C LEU A 437 14.44 -17.39 0.47
N LEU A 438 14.58 -16.45 -0.47
CA LEU A 438 15.70 -16.41 -1.41
C LEU A 438 17.04 -16.31 -0.67
N ILE A 439 17.14 -15.45 0.34
CA ILE A 439 18.34 -15.30 1.18
C ILE A 439 18.66 -16.63 1.88
N THR A 440 17.67 -17.23 2.54
CA THR A 440 17.85 -18.52 3.25
C THR A 440 18.33 -19.63 2.31
N VAL A 441 17.78 -19.70 1.09
CA VAL A 441 18.21 -20.67 0.08
C VAL A 441 19.65 -20.40 -0.35
N VAL A 442 20.01 -19.14 -0.63
CA VAL A 442 21.37 -18.76 -1.03
C VAL A 442 22.36 -19.06 0.08
N ASP A 443 22.05 -18.76 1.34
CA ASP A 443 22.91 -19.06 2.48
C ASP A 443 23.12 -20.55 2.65
N HIS A 444 22.06 -21.36 2.61
CA HIS A 444 22.15 -22.81 2.72
C HIS A 444 22.99 -23.44 1.60
N VAL A 445 22.81 -22.95 0.36
CA VAL A 445 23.61 -23.39 -0.78
C VAL A 445 25.07 -22.98 -0.60
N THR A 446 25.34 -21.73 -0.20
CA THR A 446 26.70 -21.19 -0.08
C THR A 446 27.49 -21.87 1.04
N GLU A 447 26.84 -22.17 2.16
CA GLU A 447 27.41 -22.93 3.29
C GLU A 447 27.83 -24.35 2.85
N LYS A 448 27.01 -25.03 2.05
CA LYS A 448 27.31 -26.37 1.52
C LYS A 448 28.53 -26.38 0.59
N TYR A 449 28.85 -25.27 -0.06
CA TYR A 449 30.01 -25.14 -0.95
C TYR A 449 31.25 -24.49 -0.28
N GLY A 450 31.27 -24.34 1.05
CA GLY A 450 32.45 -23.97 1.82
C GLY A 450 32.88 -22.50 1.70
N LYS A 451 32.03 -21.61 1.17
CA LYS A 451 32.21 -20.16 1.28
C LYS A 451 31.34 -19.67 2.44
N VAL A 452 31.92 -18.93 3.38
CA VAL A 452 31.19 -18.37 4.54
C VAL A 452 29.97 -17.58 4.03
N GLY A 453 28.78 -17.90 4.53
CA GLY A 453 27.48 -17.37 4.08
C GLY A 453 27.32 -15.85 4.19
N LEU A 454 26.34 -15.30 3.46
CA LEU A 454 26.19 -13.90 3.05
C LEU A 454 25.75 -12.93 4.18
N GLY A 455 25.93 -13.33 5.44
CA GLY A 455 25.50 -12.57 6.62
C GLY A 455 26.48 -12.59 7.81
N ARG A 456 27.69 -13.16 7.67
CA ARG A 456 28.67 -13.28 8.77
C ARG A 456 29.93 -12.39 8.64
N THR A 457 29.88 -11.34 7.83
CA THR A 457 30.97 -10.33 7.74
C THR A 457 30.54 -8.97 8.25
#